data_AF-A0A7Y7YH71-F1
#
_entry.id   AF-A0A7Y7YH71-F1
#
_cell.length_a   1.000
_cell.length_b   1.000
_cell.length_c   1.000
_cell.angle_alpha   90.00
_cell.angle_beta   90.00
_cell.angle_gamma   90.00
#
_symmetry.space_group_name_H-M   'P 1'
#
loop_
_entity.id
_entity.type
_entity.pdbx_description
1 polymer ?
#
loop_
_entity_poly.entity_id
_entity_poly.type
_entity_poly.pdbx_seq_one_letter_code
_entity_poly.pdbx_strand_id
1 'polypeptide(L)'
;MIGLSAFRRLLLAGATLGFAALGFAGQAAARPALILDVYNPGTAAIFPVTSVLVSGEKEAILVDAQFGRSQAEQVVEKIRASGKQLTTIYISHGDPDYYFGLDTLTRAFPKAKVLASAPTVAHIKATVDGKLAFWGPKMGADVPARTVVPQVLKGHRLMLEGRELDIIGLDGPQPDRSFVWIPSIKAVVGGVVVARNIHVWMADTQSARSHQDWLATLQRIQALQPQTLVPGHYLGDAAHSVAAAQFTADYIKAFDEETAKAQDSTQLIAAMKQRYPDLGEASSLELSAKVAKGEMKW
;
A
#
# COMPACT_ATOMS: atom_id res chain seq x y z
N MET A 1 97.93 35.50 3.56
CA MET A 1 97.90 34.62 2.38
C MET A 1 96.50 34.67 1.79
N ILE A 2 96.39 35.04 0.51
CA ILE A 2 95.44 34.56 -0.52
C ILE A 2 93.95 34.47 -0.07
N GLY A 3 92.95 35.18 -0.61
CA GLY A 3 92.77 35.90 -1.85
C GLY A 3 91.35 35.61 -2.39
N LEU A 4 90.64 36.65 -2.88
CA LEU A 4 89.46 36.63 -3.79
C LEU A 4 88.19 35.88 -3.30
N SER A 5 86.93 36.18 -3.65
CA SER A 5 86.22 36.97 -4.66
C SER A 5 84.74 36.99 -4.20
N ALA A 6 84.05 38.14 -4.10
CA ALA A 6 83.24 38.80 -5.14
C ALA A 6 81.75 38.36 -5.21
N PHE A 7 80.89 39.36 -5.54
CA PHE A 7 79.47 39.29 -5.95
C PHE A 7 78.41 38.92 -4.89
N ARG A 8 77.17 39.41 -4.93
CA ARG A 8 76.48 40.63 -5.39
C ARG A 8 75.02 40.46 -4.91
N ARG A 9 74.44 41.55 -4.42
CA ARG A 9 73.06 42.03 -4.69
C ARG A 9 71.80 41.30 -4.18
N LEU A 10 70.95 42.16 -3.64
CA LEU A 10 69.50 42.35 -3.84
C LEU A 10 68.49 41.68 -2.90
N LEU A 11 67.83 42.56 -2.15
CA LEU A 11 66.49 42.47 -1.58
C LEU A 11 65.46 41.91 -2.57
N LEU A 12 64.50 41.13 -2.08
CA LEU A 12 63.09 41.25 -2.46
C LEU A 12 62.21 40.65 -1.35
N ALA A 13 61.38 41.49 -0.72
CA ALA A 13 60.33 41.09 0.19
C ALA A 13 59.15 40.50 -0.62
N GLY A 14 58.84 39.22 -0.41
CA GLY A 14 57.68 38.57 -1.01
C GLY A 14 56.46 38.70 -0.11
N ALA A 15 55.48 39.51 -0.51
CA ALA A 15 54.16 39.53 0.08
C ALA A 15 53.30 38.43 -0.56
N THR A 16 52.96 37.38 0.20
CA THR A 16 52.00 36.35 -0.22
C THR A 16 50.58 36.75 0.18
N LEU A 17 49.80 37.23 -0.78
CA LEU A 17 48.35 37.38 -0.68
C LEU A 17 47.69 36.01 -0.84
N GLY A 18 47.30 35.39 0.27
CA GLY A 18 46.48 34.18 0.27
C GLY A 18 45.01 34.51 0.06
N PHE A 19 44.46 34.22 -1.11
CA PHE A 19 43.02 34.19 -1.34
C PHE A 19 42.44 32.93 -0.69
N ALA A 20 41.81 33.08 0.49
CA ALA A 20 40.98 32.04 1.08
C ALA A 20 39.63 32.03 0.35
N ALA A 21 39.48 31.12 -0.63
CA ALA A 21 38.18 30.80 -1.19
C ALA A 21 37.37 30.01 -0.15
N LEU A 22 36.54 30.71 0.63
CA LEU A 22 35.51 30.10 1.45
C LEU A 22 34.45 29.49 0.52
N GLY A 23 34.62 28.22 0.20
CA GLY A 23 33.60 27.42 -0.46
C GLY A 23 32.40 27.27 0.47
N PHE A 24 31.33 28.04 0.21
CA PHE A 24 30.01 27.73 0.74
C PHE A 24 29.52 26.46 0.06
N ALA A 25 29.92 25.30 0.59
CA ALA A 25 29.18 24.07 0.35
C ALA A 25 27.80 24.25 0.99
N GLY A 26 26.82 24.65 0.17
CA GLY A 26 25.44 24.70 0.60
C GLY A 26 25.05 23.32 1.14
N GLN A 27 24.82 23.22 2.45
CA GLN A 27 24.16 22.06 3.02
C GLN A 27 22.78 22.00 2.34
N ALA A 28 22.60 21.08 1.41
CA ALA A 28 21.28 20.76 0.92
C ALA A 28 20.46 20.31 2.14
N ALA A 29 19.54 21.15 2.59
CA ALA A 29 18.66 20.82 3.70
C ALA A 29 17.99 19.48 3.38
N ALA A 30 18.09 18.51 4.30
CA ALA A 30 17.46 17.23 4.14
C ALA A 30 15.95 17.45 3.94
N ARG A 31 15.39 16.95 2.83
CA ARG A 31 13.94 17.07 2.58
C ARG A 31 13.18 16.42 3.75
N PRO A 32 12.07 17.02 4.22
CA PRO A 32 11.25 16.40 5.26
C PRO A 32 10.80 15.01 4.82
N ALA A 33 10.74 14.07 5.76
CA ALA A 33 10.31 12.70 5.50
C ALA A 33 8.87 12.68 4.96
N LEU A 34 8.53 11.67 4.15
CA LEU A 34 7.15 11.45 3.75
C LEU A 34 6.31 11.11 4.99
N ILE A 35 5.08 11.61 5.02
CA ILE A 35 4.13 11.38 6.11
C ILE A 35 3.06 10.43 5.61
N LEU A 36 2.77 9.39 6.40
CA LEU A 36 1.65 8.50 6.15
C LEU A 36 0.47 8.93 6.99
N ASP A 37 -0.64 9.20 6.33
CA ASP A 37 -1.89 9.51 6.99
C ASP A 37 -2.96 8.48 6.61
N VAL A 38 -3.32 7.64 7.58
CA VAL A 38 -4.09 6.41 7.36
C VAL A 38 -5.57 6.67 7.65
N TYR A 39 -6.43 6.20 6.74
CA TYR A 39 -7.87 6.12 6.92
C TYR A 39 -8.31 4.66 6.85
N ASN A 40 -8.98 4.18 7.89
CA ASN A 40 -9.64 2.89 7.90
C ASN A 40 -10.97 3.06 8.65
N PRO A 41 -12.12 2.67 8.07
CA PRO A 41 -13.42 2.88 8.70
C PRO A 41 -13.70 1.90 9.85
N GLY A 42 -12.86 0.88 10.06
CA GLY A 42 -13.09 -0.18 11.02
C GLY A 42 -14.46 -0.83 10.80
N THR A 43 -15.22 -0.99 11.89
CA THR A 43 -16.58 -1.56 11.85
C THR A 43 -17.65 -0.59 11.36
N ALA A 44 -17.30 0.63 10.95
CA ALA A 44 -18.25 1.64 10.47
C ALA A 44 -18.54 1.54 8.96
N ALA A 45 -17.98 0.55 8.26
CA ALA A 45 -18.23 0.27 6.85
C ALA A 45 -18.39 -1.24 6.61
N ILE A 46 -18.83 -1.61 5.40
CA ILE A 46 -18.96 -3.02 4.98
C ILE A 46 -17.61 -3.74 5.00
N PHE A 47 -16.53 -3.01 4.65
CA PHE A 47 -15.17 -3.53 4.68
C PHE A 47 -14.27 -2.58 5.46
N PRO A 48 -13.39 -3.10 6.32
CA PRO A 48 -12.40 -2.30 7.02
C PRO A 48 -11.16 -2.09 6.12
N VAL A 49 -11.38 -1.59 4.89
CA VAL A 49 -10.34 -1.36 3.88
C VAL A 49 -9.57 -0.07 4.18
N THR A 50 -8.27 -0.07 3.94
CA THR A 50 -7.41 1.06 4.26
C THR A 50 -7.13 1.94 3.05
N SER A 51 -7.25 3.25 3.23
CA SER A 51 -6.69 4.27 2.35
C SER A 51 -5.50 4.94 3.03
N VAL A 52 -4.41 5.17 2.30
CA VAL A 52 -3.22 5.84 2.85
C VAL A 52 -2.88 7.07 2.02
N LEU A 53 -2.93 8.25 2.65
CA LEU A 53 -2.44 9.48 2.05
C LEU A 53 -0.94 9.64 2.35
N VAL A 54 -0.11 9.46 1.33
CA VAL A 54 1.34 9.66 1.41
C VAL A 54 1.63 11.12 1.02
N SER A 55 2.09 11.91 1.98
CA SER A 55 2.30 13.35 1.81
C SER A 55 3.78 13.73 1.78
N GLY A 56 4.14 14.57 0.81
CA GLY A 56 5.39 15.31 0.78
C GLY A 56 5.25 16.71 1.36
N GLU A 57 6.10 17.63 0.93
CA GLU A 57 6.08 19.05 1.31
C GLU A 57 4.86 19.77 0.72
N LYS A 58 4.53 19.51 -0.55
CA LYS A 58 3.49 20.21 -1.34
C LYS A 58 2.49 19.25 -1.97
N GLU A 59 2.95 18.08 -2.39
CA GLU A 59 2.14 17.09 -3.11
C GLU A 59 1.78 15.89 -2.22
N ALA A 60 0.77 15.13 -2.65
CA ALA A 60 0.41 13.87 -2.03
C ALA A 60 -0.06 12.83 -3.07
N ILE A 61 0.12 11.56 -2.71
CA ILE A 61 -0.42 10.39 -3.40
C ILE A 61 -1.39 9.69 -2.45
N LEU A 62 -2.58 9.38 -2.92
CA LEU A 62 -3.52 8.50 -2.22
C LEU A 62 -3.31 7.07 -2.70
N VAL A 63 -3.19 6.12 -1.78
CA VAL A 63 -3.25 4.68 -2.06
C VAL A 63 -4.62 4.17 -1.61
N ASP A 64 -5.37 3.61 -2.55
CA ASP A 64 -6.72 3.02 -2.42
C ASP A 64 -7.84 4.01 -2.06
N ALA A 65 -9.03 3.77 -2.61
CA ALA A 65 -10.09 4.77 -2.75
C ALA A 65 -11.36 4.49 -1.93
N GLN A 66 -11.33 3.50 -1.03
CA GLN A 66 -12.48 3.01 -0.26
C GLN A 66 -13.60 2.40 -1.11
N PHE A 67 -14.50 1.71 -0.42
CA PHE A 67 -15.66 1.05 -1.02
C PHE A 67 -16.86 1.98 -1.21
N GLY A 68 -17.36 2.54 -0.11
CA GLY A 68 -18.58 3.34 -0.10
C GLY A 68 -18.33 4.82 -0.31
N ARG A 69 -19.35 5.51 -0.85
CA ARG A 69 -19.33 6.97 -1.05
C ARG A 69 -19.01 7.72 0.24
N SER A 70 -19.65 7.41 1.35
CA SER A 70 -19.47 8.12 2.62
C SER A 70 -18.07 7.95 3.22
N GLN A 71 -17.42 6.80 3.04
CA GLN A 71 -16.02 6.63 3.43
C GLN A 71 -15.09 7.41 2.49
N ALA A 72 -15.35 7.38 1.19
CA ALA A 72 -14.59 8.17 0.21
C ALA A 72 -14.71 9.69 0.48
N GLU A 73 -15.87 10.18 0.93
CA GLU A 73 -16.07 11.57 1.35
C GLU A 73 -15.20 11.94 2.57
N GLN A 74 -15.05 11.04 3.54
CA GLN A 74 -14.14 11.25 4.67
C GLN A 74 -12.67 11.30 4.22
N VAL A 75 -12.28 10.47 3.25
CA VAL A 75 -10.95 10.54 2.63
C VAL A 75 -10.76 11.87 1.89
N VAL A 76 -11.78 12.39 1.21
CA VAL A 76 -11.74 13.73 0.59
C VAL A 76 -11.45 14.80 1.64
N GLU A 77 -12.14 14.78 2.78
CA GLU A 77 -11.88 15.74 3.86
C GLU A 77 -10.46 15.61 4.42
N LYS A 78 -9.95 14.38 4.57
CA LYS A 78 -8.57 14.14 4.98
C LYS A 78 -7.56 14.77 4.02
N ILE A 79 -7.77 14.61 2.72
CA ILE A 79 -6.91 15.20 1.68
C ILE A 79 -6.99 16.73 1.73
N ARG A 80 -8.19 17.31 1.88
CA ARG A 80 -8.35 18.78 2.02
C ARG A 80 -7.63 19.31 3.25
N ALA A 81 -7.80 18.64 4.40
CA ALA A 81 -7.16 19.02 5.65
C ALA A 81 -5.62 18.96 5.60
N SER A 82 -5.05 18.08 4.75
CA SER A 82 -3.60 17.97 4.57
C SER A 82 -2.97 19.24 3.96
N GLY A 83 -3.76 20.05 3.24
CA GLY A 83 -3.28 21.19 2.47
C GLY A 83 -2.39 20.84 1.27
N LYS A 84 -2.25 19.54 0.95
CA LYS A 84 -1.41 19.06 -0.15
C LYS A 84 -2.18 19.00 -1.47
N GLN A 85 -1.47 19.19 -2.57
CA GLN A 85 -1.99 18.89 -3.89
C GLN A 85 -2.00 17.37 -4.12
N LEU A 86 -3.18 16.77 -4.22
CA LEU A 86 -3.31 15.39 -4.65
C LEU A 86 -2.95 15.27 -6.15
N THR A 87 -1.83 14.61 -6.46
CA THR A 87 -1.37 14.44 -7.84
C THR A 87 -1.76 13.09 -8.42
N THR A 88 -1.84 12.06 -7.58
CA THR A 88 -2.09 10.68 -7.98
C THR A 88 -2.97 9.95 -6.96
N ILE A 89 -3.89 9.14 -7.46
CA ILE A 89 -4.61 8.09 -6.73
C ILE A 89 -4.14 6.76 -7.32
N TYR A 90 -3.48 5.94 -6.53
CA TYR A 90 -3.03 4.61 -6.91
C TYR A 90 -3.97 3.55 -6.34
N ILE A 91 -4.47 2.65 -7.20
CA ILE A 91 -5.28 1.51 -6.79
C ILE A 91 -4.41 0.26 -6.77
N SER A 92 -4.27 -0.34 -5.58
CA SER A 92 -3.36 -1.44 -5.33
C SER A 92 -3.94 -2.82 -5.67
N HIS A 93 -5.26 -2.98 -5.62
CA HIS A 93 -5.94 -4.24 -5.89
C HIS A 93 -7.25 -4.08 -6.69
N GLY A 94 -7.70 -5.17 -7.31
CA GLY A 94 -8.80 -5.15 -8.29
C GLY A 94 -10.20 -5.32 -7.70
N ASP A 95 -10.32 -5.52 -6.40
CA ASP A 95 -11.60 -5.63 -5.70
C ASP A 95 -12.27 -4.27 -5.47
N PRO A 96 -13.61 -4.22 -5.45
CA PRO A 96 -14.37 -2.98 -5.50
C PRO A 96 -14.15 -2.06 -4.29
N ASP A 97 -13.80 -2.62 -3.13
CA ASP A 97 -13.47 -1.85 -1.93
C ASP A 97 -12.18 -1.03 -2.03
N TYR A 98 -11.36 -1.30 -3.05
CA TYR A 98 -10.20 -0.50 -3.38
C TYR A 98 -10.50 0.66 -4.32
N TYR A 99 -11.57 0.60 -5.13
CA TYR A 99 -11.75 1.55 -6.25
C TYR A 99 -13.16 2.13 -6.45
N PHE A 100 -14.20 1.64 -5.79
CA PHE A 100 -15.56 2.18 -5.98
C PHE A 100 -15.68 3.64 -5.54
N GLY A 101 -14.98 4.05 -4.48
CA GLY A 101 -14.93 5.44 -4.03
C GLY A 101 -14.20 6.40 -4.98
N LEU A 102 -13.59 5.90 -6.08
CA LEU A 102 -13.01 6.76 -7.12
C LEU A 102 -14.03 7.71 -7.74
N ASP A 103 -15.31 7.36 -7.79
CA ASP A 103 -16.34 8.25 -8.30
C ASP A 103 -16.38 9.56 -7.49
N THR A 104 -16.40 9.44 -6.16
CA THR A 104 -16.33 10.58 -5.22
C THR A 104 -15.01 11.33 -5.35
N LEU A 105 -13.89 10.60 -5.30
CA LEU A 105 -12.56 11.21 -5.25
C LEU A 105 -12.21 11.94 -6.56
N THR A 106 -12.57 11.40 -7.72
CA THR A 106 -12.28 12.05 -9.01
C THR A 106 -13.14 13.29 -9.27
N ARG A 107 -14.32 13.39 -8.66
CA ARG A 107 -15.11 14.64 -8.65
C ARG A 107 -14.47 15.71 -7.77
N ALA A 108 -13.95 15.33 -6.61
CA ALA A 108 -13.30 16.26 -5.68
C ALA A 108 -11.92 16.72 -6.17
N PHE A 109 -11.17 15.84 -6.84
CA PHE A 109 -9.80 16.07 -7.30
C PHE A 109 -9.62 15.73 -8.79
N PRO A 110 -10.27 16.47 -9.72
CA PRO A 110 -10.30 16.13 -11.14
C PRO A 110 -8.94 16.21 -11.85
N LYS A 111 -7.92 16.81 -11.19
CA LYS A 111 -6.55 16.90 -11.70
C LYS A 111 -5.67 15.71 -11.31
N ALA A 112 -6.08 14.90 -10.33
CA ALA A 112 -5.31 13.76 -9.88
C ALA A 112 -5.37 12.63 -10.92
N LYS A 113 -4.23 12.01 -11.23
CA LYS A 113 -4.17 10.83 -12.09
C LYS A 113 -4.65 9.62 -11.31
N VAL A 114 -5.55 8.83 -11.88
CA VAL A 114 -5.94 7.54 -11.31
C VAL A 114 -5.14 6.44 -12.00
N LEU A 115 -4.28 5.75 -11.25
CA LEU A 115 -3.32 4.78 -11.76
C LEU A 115 -3.48 3.42 -11.06
N ALA A 116 -3.21 2.34 -11.79
CA ALA A 116 -3.04 1.01 -11.21
C ALA A 116 -2.09 0.18 -12.09
N SER A 117 -1.59 -0.95 -11.57
CA SER A 117 -0.78 -1.87 -12.36
C SER A 117 -1.57 -2.44 -13.56
N ALA A 118 -0.89 -2.88 -14.62
CA ALA A 118 -1.57 -3.49 -15.77
C ALA A 118 -2.42 -4.73 -15.39
N PRO A 119 -1.94 -5.67 -14.55
CA PRO A 119 -2.77 -6.76 -14.02
C PRO A 119 -4.01 -6.27 -13.27
N THR A 120 -3.86 -5.28 -12.39
CA THR A 120 -4.99 -4.70 -11.62
C THR A 120 -6.03 -4.08 -12.55
N VAL A 121 -5.61 -3.29 -13.54
CA VAL A 121 -6.54 -2.70 -14.53
C VAL A 121 -7.26 -3.77 -15.34
N ALA A 122 -6.55 -4.82 -15.75
CA ALA A 122 -7.14 -5.94 -16.48
C ALA A 122 -8.19 -6.67 -15.64
N HIS A 123 -7.90 -6.93 -14.35
CA HIS A 123 -8.84 -7.54 -13.42
C HIS A 123 -10.09 -6.66 -13.24
N ILE A 124 -9.94 -5.36 -12.97
CA ILE A 124 -11.07 -4.43 -12.81
C ILE A 124 -11.95 -4.43 -14.07
N LYS A 125 -11.35 -4.34 -15.26
CA LYS A 125 -12.12 -4.37 -16.52
C LYS A 125 -12.93 -5.66 -16.69
N ALA A 126 -12.39 -6.78 -16.23
CA ALA A 126 -13.05 -8.08 -16.36
C ALA A 126 -14.18 -8.27 -15.34
N THR A 127 -14.09 -7.64 -14.16
CA THR A 127 -14.99 -7.95 -13.03
C THR A 127 -15.93 -6.82 -12.63
N VAL A 128 -15.69 -5.57 -13.03
CA VAL A 128 -16.39 -4.38 -12.51
C VAL A 128 -17.92 -4.45 -12.65
N ASP A 129 -18.45 -4.88 -13.79
CA ASP A 129 -19.90 -4.94 -14.01
C ASP A 129 -20.55 -5.99 -13.10
N GLY A 130 -19.92 -7.16 -12.98
CA GLY A 130 -20.38 -8.22 -12.07
C GLY A 130 -20.28 -7.83 -10.60
N LYS A 131 -19.18 -7.18 -10.20
CA LYS A 131 -18.98 -6.69 -8.83
C LYS A 131 -20.00 -5.58 -8.52
N LEU A 132 -20.28 -4.66 -9.44
CA LEU A 132 -21.29 -3.63 -9.24
C LEU A 132 -22.71 -4.22 -9.15
N ALA A 133 -23.05 -5.19 -10.00
CA ALA A 133 -24.33 -5.88 -9.93
C ALA A 133 -24.51 -6.63 -8.60
N PHE A 134 -23.45 -7.24 -8.07
CA PHE A 134 -23.49 -7.95 -6.79
C PHE A 134 -23.55 -7.01 -5.59
N TRP A 135 -22.69 -5.99 -5.56
CA TRP A 135 -22.52 -5.12 -4.40
C TRP A 135 -23.48 -3.94 -4.38
N GLY A 136 -23.83 -3.36 -5.53
CA GLY A 136 -24.67 -2.16 -5.61
C GLY A 136 -25.96 -2.24 -4.78
N PRO A 137 -26.76 -3.33 -4.88
CA PRO A 137 -27.96 -3.50 -4.05
C PRO A 137 -27.70 -3.55 -2.53
N LYS A 138 -26.48 -3.92 -2.10
CA LYS A 138 -26.08 -4.01 -0.69
C LYS A 138 -25.53 -2.71 -0.13
N MET A 139 -25.11 -1.79 -1.00
CA MET A 139 -24.46 -0.53 -0.61
C MET A 139 -25.46 0.59 -0.30
N GLY A 140 -26.73 0.45 -0.69
CA GLY A 140 -27.74 1.51 -0.45
C GLY A 140 -27.29 2.86 -1.03
N ALA A 141 -27.24 3.90 -0.20
CA ALA A 141 -26.83 5.24 -0.61
C ALA A 141 -25.31 5.37 -0.87
N ASP A 142 -24.51 4.36 -0.55
CA ASP A 142 -23.06 4.35 -0.76
C ASP A 142 -22.64 3.81 -2.13
N VAL A 143 -23.59 3.34 -2.94
CA VAL A 143 -23.31 2.87 -4.30
C VAL A 143 -22.71 4.02 -5.15
N PRO A 144 -21.62 3.77 -5.91
CA PRO A 144 -21.09 4.78 -6.82
C PRO A 144 -22.09 5.03 -7.98
N ALA A 145 -22.19 6.27 -8.43
CA ALA A 145 -23.03 6.64 -9.57
C ALA A 145 -22.41 6.17 -10.91
N ARG A 146 -21.09 6.00 -10.94
CA ARG A 146 -20.33 5.39 -12.04
C ARG A 146 -19.09 4.70 -11.51
N THR A 147 -18.62 3.68 -12.21
CA THR A 147 -17.32 3.06 -11.93
C THR A 147 -16.22 3.81 -12.69
N VAL A 148 -15.02 3.87 -12.09
CA VAL A 148 -13.83 4.47 -12.70
C VAL A 148 -12.77 3.39 -12.86
N VAL A 149 -12.38 3.12 -14.10
CA VAL A 149 -11.25 2.21 -14.38
C VAL A 149 -9.95 3.02 -14.37
N PRO A 150 -8.94 2.65 -13.53
CA PRO A 150 -7.65 3.34 -13.51
C PRO A 150 -6.91 3.26 -14.86
N GLN A 151 -6.06 4.25 -15.12
CA GLN A 151 -5.09 4.16 -16.21
C GLN A 151 -3.94 3.24 -15.81
N VAL A 152 -3.33 2.57 -16.79
CA VAL A 152 -2.19 1.69 -16.54
C VAL A 152 -0.96 2.52 -16.15
N LEU A 153 -0.41 2.24 -14.98
CA LEU A 153 0.90 2.74 -14.56
C LEU A 153 1.97 2.16 -15.49
N LYS A 154 2.82 3.03 -16.04
CA LYS A 154 4.01 2.61 -16.79
C LYS A 154 5.12 2.24 -15.81
N GLY A 155 5.66 1.03 -15.94
CA GLY A 155 6.67 0.52 -15.02
C GLY A 155 6.07 0.16 -13.66
N HIS A 156 6.89 0.23 -12.61
CA HIS A 156 6.55 -0.24 -11.27
C HIS A 156 6.80 0.82 -10.19
N ARG A 157 6.79 2.11 -10.54
CA ARG A 157 7.10 3.19 -9.59
C ARG A 157 6.17 4.38 -9.74
N LEU A 158 5.84 4.98 -8.61
CA LEU A 158 5.32 6.33 -8.51
C LEU A 158 6.40 7.24 -7.92
N MET A 159 6.32 8.53 -8.27
CA MET A 159 7.24 9.55 -7.76
C MET A 159 6.45 10.58 -6.98
N LEU A 160 6.89 10.86 -5.75
CA LEU A 160 6.40 11.96 -4.93
C LEU A 160 7.57 12.85 -4.53
N GLU A 161 7.67 14.02 -5.16
CA GLU A 161 8.73 15.01 -4.87
C GLU A 161 10.15 14.42 -4.90
N GLY A 162 10.43 13.57 -5.89
CA GLY A 162 11.71 12.91 -6.08
C GLY A 162 11.95 11.70 -5.16
N ARG A 163 10.96 11.25 -4.39
CA ARG A 163 11.00 10.00 -3.62
C ARG A 163 10.18 8.92 -4.32
N GLU A 164 10.72 7.72 -4.35
CA GLU A 164 10.09 6.56 -4.98
C GLU A 164 9.05 5.91 -4.05
N LEU A 165 7.93 5.49 -4.66
CA LEU A 165 7.00 4.51 -4.12
C LEU A 165 7.01 3.35 -5.12
N ASP A 166 7.64 2.23 -4.74
CA ASP A 166 7.80 1.03 -5.57
C ASP A 166 6.58 0.13 -5.46
N ILE A 167 6.05 -0.32 -6.59
CA ILE A 167 4.99 -1.33 -6.66
C ILE A 167 5.69 -2.69 -6.78
N ILE A 168 5.69 -3.47 -5.71
CA ILE A 168 6.38 -4.76 -5.63
C ILE A 168 5.38 -5.90 -5.82
N GLY A 169 5.83 -6.97 -6.51
CA GLY A 169 5.05 -8.19 -6.75
C GLY A 169 4.60 -8.39 -8.20
N LEU A 170 4.77 -7.38 -9.06
CA LEU A 170 4.37 -7.44 -10.48
C LEU A 170 5.14 -8.47 -11.31
N ASP A 171 6.31 -8.90 -10.84
CA ASP A 171 7.17 -9.94 -11.41
C ASP A 171 6.89 -11.33 -10.84
N GLY A 172 5.93 -11.44 -9.91
CA GLY A 172 5.59 -12.67 -9.22
C GLY A 172 4.47 -13.48 -9.89
N PRO A 173 4.14 -14.65 -9.31
CA PRO A 173 3.09 -15.53 -9.82
C PRO A 173 1.66 -14.99 -9.63
N GLN A 174 1.48 -13.97 -8.77
CA GLN A 174 0.21 -13.26 -8.54
C GLN A 174 0.40 -11.75 -8.72
N PRO A 175 0.63 -11.28 -9.96
CA PRO A 175 1.03 -9.90 -10.22
C PRO A 175 -0.10 -8.88 -9.99
N ASP A 176 -1.34 -9.33 -9.79
CA ASP A 176 -2.51 -8.56 -9.37
C ASP A 176 -2.60 -8.36 -7.84
N ARG A 177 -1.74 -9.03 -7.08
CA ARG A 177 -1.63 -8.95 -5.61
C ARG A 177 -0.34 -8.24 -5.19
N SER A 178 -0.14 -7.05 -5.76
CA SER A 178 0.99 -6.17 -5.47
C SER A 178 0.83 -5.37 -4.17
N PHE A 179 1.92 -4.78 -3.68
CA PHE A 179 1.91 -3.82 -2.57
C PHE A 179 2.85 -2.64 -2.86
N VAL A 180 2.70 -1.55 -2.12
CA VAL A 180 3.55 -0.36 -2.26
C VAL A 180 4.62 -0.33 -1.19
N TRP A 181 5.89 -0.29 -1.60
CA TRP A 181 7.05 -0.09 -0.75
C TRP A 181 7.57 1.35 -0.89
N ILE A 182 7.87 2.00 0.24
CA ILE A 182 8.34 3.38 0.28
C ILE A 182 9.72 3.38 0.95
N PRO A 183 10.82 3.22 0.19
CA PRO A 183 12.16 3.03 0.76
C PRO A 183 12.58 4.16 1.70
N SER A 184 12.25 5.40 1.35
CA SER A 184 12.71 6.59 2.07
C SER A 184 12.18 6.71 3.51
N ILE A 185 11.12 5.98 3.85
CA ILE A 185 10.54 5.89 5.20
C ILE A 185 10.35 4.44 5.66
N LYS A 186 10.94 3.48 4.92
CA LYS A 186 10.81 2.03 5.14
C LYS A 186 9.38 1.58 5.44
N ALA A 187 8.42 2.01 4.62
CA ALA A 187 7.01 1.70 4.83
C ALA A 187 6.42 0.79 3.76
N VAL A 188 5.59 -0.17 4.17
CA VAL A 188 4.73 -0.97 3.29
C VAL A 188 3.29 -0.53 3.48
N VAL A 189 2.59 -0.20 2.39
CA VAL A 189 1.20 0.24 2.38
C VAL A 189 0.45 -0.35 1.17
N GLY A 190 -0.87 -0.38 1.26
CA GLY A 190 -1.75 -0.90 0.20
C GLY A 190 -1.58 -2.39 -0.05
N GLY A 191 -2.39 -2.90 -0.98
CA GLY A 191 -2.43 -4.30 -1.38
C GLY A 191 -3.28 -5.14 -0.43
N VAL A 192 -4.00 -6.11 -1.01
CA VAL A 192 -4.84 -7.08 -0.29
C VAL A 192 -4.05 -8.11 0.52
N VAL A 193 -2.72 -8.07 0.40
CA VAL A 193 -1.84 -9.16 0.86
C VAL A 193 -1.57 -9.16 2.35
N VAL A 194 -1.86 -8.07 3.08
CA VAL A 194 -1.67 -8.02 4.54
C VAL A 194 -2.96 -7.61 5.24
N ALA A 195 -3.35 -8.43 6.21
CA ALA A 195 -4.50 -8.21 7.07
C ALA A 195 -4.10 -8.25 8.56
N ARG A 196 -4.95 -7.73 9.45
CA ARG A 196 -4.77 -7.88 10.91
C ARG A 196 -6.08 -7.84 11.68
N ASN A 197 -6.21 -8.66 12.73
CA ASN A 197 -7.36 -8.72 13.63
C ASN A 197 -8.72 -9.04 12.94
N ILE A 198 -8.66 -9.66 11.77
CA ILE A 198 -9.81 -10.09 10.98
C ILE A 198 -9.59 -11.51 10.48
N HIS A 199 -10.67 -12.24 10.26
CA HIS A 199 -10.62 -13.44 9.43
C HIS A 199 -10.25 -13.05 8.00
N VAL A 200 -9.11 -13.57 7.52
CA VAL A 200 -8.57 -13.22 6.21
C VAL A 200 -9.46 -13.77 5.10
N TRP A 201 -9.69 -12.95 4.08
CA TRP A 201 -10.45 -13.31 2.89
C TRP A 201 -9.64 -14.27 2.00
N MET A 202 -9.95 -15.57 2.09
CA MET A 202 -9.26 -16.64 1.36
C MET A 202 -9.98 -17.04 0.06
N ALA A 203 -11.20 -16.53 -0.17
CA ALA A 203 -12.06 -16.96 -1.27
C ALA A 203 -11.47 -16.74 -2.67
N ASP A 204 -10.62 -15.72 -2.85
CA ASP A 204 -9.97 -15.44 -4.13
C ASP A 204 -8.70 -16.27 -4.38
N THR A 205 -8.22 -17.01 -3.37
CA THR A 205 -7.00 -17.83 -3.46
C THR A 205 -7.31 -19.31 -3.30
N GLN A 206 -8.12 -19.90 -4.20
CA GLN A 206 -8.73 -21.21 -3.96
C GLN A 206 -7.78 -22.42 -3.99
N SER A 207 -6.53 -22.26 -4.46
CA SER A 207 -5.59 -23.36 -4.63
C SER A 207 -4.46 -23.34 -3.59
N ALA A 208 -3.93 -24.52 -3.26
CA ALA A 208 -2.73 -24.64 -2.42
C ALA A 208 -1.55 -23.85 -3.02
N ARG A 209 -1.42 -23.83 -4.37
CA ARG A 209 -0.40 -23.03 -5.04
C ARG A 209 -0.59 -21.54 -4.78
N SER A 210 -1.82 -21.03 -4.86
CA SER A 210 -2.10 -19.62 -4.60
C SER A 210 -1.81 -19.21 -3.15
N HIS A 211 -1.98 -20.11 -2.19
CA HIS A 211 -1.59 -19.84 -0.80
C HIS A 211 -0.06 -19.81 -0.63
N GLN A 212 0.67 -20.73 -1.26
CA GLN A 212 2.14 -20.72 -1.26
C GLN A 212 2.70 -19.44 -1.92
N ASP A 213 2.10 -19.01 -3.02
CA ASP A 213 2.48 -17.77 -3.71
C ASP A 213 2.21 -16.53 -2.82
N TRP A 214 1.10 -16.51 -2.08
CA TRP A 214 0.80 -15.43 -1.13
C TRP A 214 1.79 -15.43 0.05
N LEU A 215 2.10 -16.60 0.62
CA LEU A 215 3.11 -16.74 1.66
C LEU A 215 4.49 -16.24 1.19
N ALA A 216 4.88 -16.50 -0.06
CA ALA A 216 6.11 -15.96 -0.64
C ALA A 216 6.08 -14.43 -0.75
N THR A 217 4.94 -13.82 -1.10
CA THR A 217 4.77 -12.36 -1.10
C THR A 217 4.92 -11.77 0.31
N LEU A 218 4.34 -12.40 1.32
CA LEU A 218 4.49 -12.00 2.73
C LEU A 218 5.94 -12.10 3.20
N GLN A 219 6.66 -13.14 2.80
CA GLN A 219 8.09 -13.27 3.08
C GLN A 219 8.90 -12.15 2.41
N ARG A 220 8.54 -11.77 1.18
CA ARG A 220 9.15 -10.62 0.46
C ARG A 220 8.95 -9.32 1.23
N ILE A 221 7.75 -9.09 1.78
CA ILE A 221 7.46 -7.94 2.66
C ILE A 221 8.37 -7.95 3.89
N GLN A 222 8.48 -9.08 4.58
CA GLN A 222 9.34 -9.21 5.77
C GLN A 222 10.82 -8.97 5.46
N ALA A 223 11.30 -9.42 4.29
CA ALA A 223 12.68 -9.25 3.85
C ALA A 223 13.05 -7.77 3.58
N LEU A 224 12.08 -6.89 3.32
CA LEU A 224 12.30 -5.44 3.21
C LEU A 224 12.60 -4.78 4.55
N GLN A 225 12.37 -5.48 5.67
CA GLN A 225 12.52 -4.97 7.04
C GLN A 225 11.82 -3.61 7.23
N PRO A 226 10.48 -3.53 6.98
CA PRO A 226 9.74 -2.30 7.15
C PRO A 226 9.82 -1.80 8.59
N GLN A 227 9.92 -0.48 8.75
CA GLN A 227 9.69 0.18 10.04
C GLN A 227 8.21 0.40 10.30
N THR A 228 7.44 0.58 9.23
CA THR A 228 5.99 0.78 9.27
C THR A 228 5.32 -0.15 8.27
N LEU A 229 4.25 -0.82 8.69
CA LEU A 229 3.39 -1.60 7.81
C LEU A 229 1.95 -1.24 8.09
N VAL A 230 1.24 -0.80 7.04
CA VAL A 230 -0.20 -0.52 7.07
C VAL A 230 -0.94 -1.65 6.35
N PRO A 231 -1.74 -2.49 7.04
CA PRO A 231 -2.51 -3.56 6.41
C PRO A 231 -3.58 -3.01 5.45
N GLY A 232 -3.85 -3.72 4.36
CA GLY A 232 -4.94 -3.41 3.44
C GLY A 232 -6.31 -3.52 4.11
N HIS A 233 -6.45 -4.46 5.04
CA HIS A 233 -7.63 -4.59 5.90
C HIS A 233 -7.25 -4.85 7.36
N TYR A 234 -7.88 -4.15 8.29
CA TYR A 234 -7.67 -4.44 9.72
C TYR A 234 -8.77 -3.92 10.63
N LEU A 235 -8.90 -4.51 11.82
CA LEU A 235 -9.67 -3.95 12.93
C LEU A 235 -8.77 -3.58 14.12
N GLY A 236 -9.25 -2.66 14.96
CA GLY A 236 -8.53 -2.15 16.12
C GLY A 236 -7.28 -1.34 15.76
N ASP A 237 -6.36 -1.19 16.71
CA ASP A 237 -5.14 -0.41 16.52
C ASP A 237 -4.04 -1.25 15.82
N ALA A 238 -4.05 -1.22 14.49
CA ALA A 238 -3.18 -2.04 13.65
C ALA A 238 -2.52 -1.32 12.48
N ALA A 239 -2.71 0.00 12.34
CA ALA A 239 -2.25 0.80 11.21
C ALA A 239 -0.72 0.78 11.00
N HIS A 240 0.07 0.38 12.00
CA HIS A 240 1.54 0.42 11.95
C HIS A 240 2.21 -0.87 12.44
N SER A 241 1.50 -2.00 12.39
CA SER A 241 2.01 -3.25 12.93
C SER A 241 2.82 -4.04 11.90
N VAL A 242 4.15 -4.04 12.05
CA VAL A 242 5.05 -4.93 11.28
C VAL A 242 4.74 -6.41 11.48
N ALA A 243 4.06 -6.77 12.58
CA ALA A 243 3.61 -8.13 12.86
C ALA A 243 2.42 -8.57 11.98
N ALA A 244 1.74 -7.66 11.27
CA ALA A 244 0.57 -8.01 10.46
C ALA A 244 0.91 -8.97 9.29
N ALA A 245 2.10 -8.86 8.70
CA ALA A 245 2.54 -9.80 7.68
C ALA A 245 2.69 -11.23 8.25
N GLN A 246 3.25 -11.33 9.47
CA GLN A 246 3.37 -12.61 10.17
C GLN A 246 2.00 -13.17 10.55
N PHE A 247 1.11 -12.32 11.10
CA PHE A 247 -0.27 -12.70 11.40
C PHE A 247 -0.98 -13.28 10.18
N THR A 248 -0.89 -12.61 9.02
CA THR A 248 -1.53 -13.08 7.79
C THR A 248 -0.93 -14.42 7.36
N ALA A 249 0.39 -14.59 7.43
CA ALA A 249 1.05 -15.85 7.09
C ALA A 249 0.62 -17.02 7.98
N ASP A 250 0.49 -16.78 9.29
CA ASP A 250 0.06 -17.80 10.24
C ASP A 250 -1.42 -18.14 10.10
N TYR A 251 -2.25 -17.15 9.73
CA TYR A 251 -3.65 -17.39 9.38
C TYR A 251 -3.77 -18.28 8.14
N ILE A 252 -3.04 -18.01 7.07
CA ILE A 252 -3.07 -18.82 5.84
C ILE A 252 -2.69 -20.28 6.14
N LYS A 253 -1.61 -20.50 6.89
CA LYS A 253 -1.17 -21.84 7.28
C LYS A 253 -2.23 -22.57 8.13
N ALA A 254 -2.82 -21.86 9.09
CA ALA A 254 -3.89 -22.42 9.92
C ALA A 254 -5.13 -22.78 9.08
N PHE A 255 -5.50 -21.92 8.13
CA PHE A 255 -6.61 -22.16 7.22
C PHE A 255 -6.35 -23.40 6.35
N ASP A 256 -5.14 -23.57 5.81
CA ASP A 256 -4.74 -24.76 5.06
C ASP A 256 -4.82 -26.03 5.91
N GLU A 257 -4.27 -25.99 7.13
CA GLU A 257 -4.29 -27.10 8.08
C GLU A 257 -5.72 -27.53 8.43
N GLU A 258 -6.62 -26.57 8.72
CA GLU A 258 -8.00 -26.90 9.09
C GLU A 258 -8.85 -27.28 7.86
N THR A 259 -8.59 -26.71 6.69
CA THR A 259 -9.31 -27.07 5.45
C THR A 259 -9.10 -28.52 5.07
N ALA A 260 -7.89 -29.05 5.29
CA ALA A 260 -7.56 -30.45 5.05
C ALA A 260 -8.25 -31.42 6.02
N LYS A 261 -8.60 -30.97 7.24
CA LYS A 261 -9.26 -31.78 8.28
C LYS A 261 -10.78 -31.72 8.20
N ALA A 262 -11.33 -30.55 7.89
CA ALA A 262 -12.76 -30.29 7.89
C ALA A 262 -13.45 -30.97 6.71
N GLN A 263 -14.62 -31.59 6.95
CA GLN A 263 -15.39 -32.23 5.88
C GLN A 263 -16.19 -31.21 5.06
N ASP A 264 -16.68 -30.16 5.71
CA ASP A 264 -17.59 -29.14 5.16
C ASP A 264 -17.23 -27.74 5.70
N SER A 265 -17.89 -26.70 5.17
CA SER A 265 -17.63 -25.32 5.57
C SER A 265 -17.98 -25.05 7.02
N THR A 266 -18.99 -25.74 7.57
CA THR A 266 -19.42 -25.56 8.97
C THR A 266 -18.32 -26.00 9.93
N GLN A 267 -17.72 -27.16 9.68
CA GLN A 267 -16.59 -27.68 10.45
C GLN A 267 -15.35 -26.78 10.31
N LEU A 268 -15.06 -26.29 9.11
CA LEU A 268 -13.94 -25.37 8.87
C LEU A 268 -14.14 -24.04 9.61
N ILE A 269 -15.34 -23.46 9.55
CA ILE A 269 -15.69 -22.23 10.29
C ILE A 269 -15.50 -22.45 11.79
N ALA A 270 -15.99 -23.56 12.34
CA ALA A 270 -15.86 -23.87 13.76
C ALA A 270 -14.39 -24.00 14.18
N ALA A 271 -13.57 -24.72 13.40
CA ALA A 271 -12.14 -24.91 13.68
C ALA A 271 -11.38 -23.57 13.64
N MET A 272 -11.65 -22.73 12.64
CA MET A 272 -11.00 -21.42 12.53
C MET A 272 -11.43 -20.47 13.65
N LYS A 273 -12.71 -20.47 14.05
CA LYS A 273 -13.19 -19.69 15.21
C LYS A 273 -12.58 -20.19 16.52
N GLN A 274 -12.27 -21.48 16.65
CA GLN A 274 -11.57 -22.00 17.81
C GLN A 274 -10.11 -21.52 17.88
N ARG A 275 -9.40 -21.50 16.74
CA ARG A 275 -8.00 -21.01 16.69
C ARG A 275 -7.90 -19.50 16.84
N TYR A 276 -8.91 -18.79 16.36
CA TYR A 276 -8.95 -17.33 16.29
C TYR A 276 -10.28 -16.76 16.79
N PRO A 277 -10.59 -16.87 18.10
CA PRO A 277 -11.90 -16.53 18.65
C PRO A 277 -12.23 -15.03 18.63
N ASP A 278 -11.20 -14.18 18.60
CA ASP A 278 -11.33 -12.73 18.77
C ASP A 278 -11.25 -11.94 17.45
N LEU A 279 -11.17 -12.63 16.30
CA LEU A 279 -11.10 -11.94 15.00
C LEU A 279 -12.48 -11.44 14.56
N GLY A 280 -12.51 -10.23 13.99
CA GLY A 280 -13.71 -9.74 13.30
C GLY A 280 -13.85 -10.32 11.89
N GLU A 281 -14.73 -9.71 11.09
CA GLU A 281 -15.01 -10.12 9.70
C GLU A 281 -15.42 -11.60 9.57
N ALA A 282 -16.31 -12.08 10.45
CA ALA A 282 -16.78 -13.47 10.40
C ALA A 282 -17.41 -13.87 9.05
N SER A 283 -18.05 -12.91 8.36
CA SER A 283 -18.58 -13.09 6.99
C SER A 283 -17.49 -13.48 5.98
N SER A 284 -16.26 -12.96 6.13
CA SER A 284 -15.11 -13.31 5.30
C SER A 284 -14.72 -14.77 5.49
N LEU A 285 -14.71 -15.27 6.75
CA LEU A 285 -14.50 -16.69 7.03
C LEU A 285 -15.63 -17.56 6.46
N GLU A 286 -16.89 -17.16 6.64
CA GLU A 286 -18.04 -17.93 6.18
C GLU A 286 -18.04 -18.14 4.66
N LEU A 287 -17.77 -17.09 3.89
CA LEU A 287 -17.68 -17.19 2.45
C LEU A 287 -16.44 -17.98 2.02
N SER A 288 -15.28 -17.67 2.60
CA SER A 288 -14.02 -18.37 2.31
C SER A 288 -14.12 -19.88 2.56
N ALA A 289 -14.78 -20.30 3.64
CA ALA A 289 -14.96 -21.71 3.95
C ALA A 289 -15.88 -22.41 2.94
N LYS A 290 -16.99 -21.78 2.55
CA LYS A 290 -17.88 -22.34 1.51
C LYS A 290 -17.17 -22.54 0.18
N VAL A 291 -16.34 -21.57 -0.21
CA VAL A 291 -15.54 -21.65 -1.44
C VAL A 291 -14.49 -22.75 -1.33
N ALA A 292 -13.70 -22.77 -0.25
CA ALA A 292 -12.66 -23.77 -0.03
C ALA A 292 -13.20 -25.21 0.01
N LYS A 293 -14.45 -25.39 0.44
CA LYS A 293 -15.14 -26.69 0.50
C LYS A 293 -15.98 -27.01 -0.74
N GLY A 294 -15.96 -26.14 -1.77
CA GLY A 294 -16.67 -26.36 -3.03
C GLY A 294 -18.19 -26.21 -2.94
N GLU A 295 -18.70 -25.67 -1.83
CA GLU A 295 -20.12 -25.43 -1.58
C GLU A 295 -20.63 -24.14 -2.25
N MET A 296 -19.70 -23.26 -2.62
CA MET A 296 -19.96 -22.01 -3.33
C MET A 296 -18.94 -21.83 -4.45
N LYS A 297 -19.41 -21.43 -5.63
CA LYS A 297 -18.53 -20.92 -6.70
C LYS A 297 -18.29 -19.44 -6.46
N TRP A 298 -17.03 -19.05 -6.59
CA TRP A 298 -16.57 -17.69 -6.45
C TRP A 298 -15.60 -17.37 -7.57
#